data_AF-A0A0U1KRP5-F1
#
_entry.id   AF-A0A0U1KRP5-F1
#
_cell.length_a   1.000
_cell.length_b   1.000
_cell.length_c   1.000
_cell.angle_alpha   90.00
_cell.angle_beta   90.00
_cell.angle_gamma   90.00
#
_symmetry.space_group_name_H-M   'P 1'
#
loop_
_entity.id
_entity.type
_entity.pdbx_description
1 polymer ?
#
loop_
_entity_poly.entity_id
_entity_poly.type
_entity_poly.pdbx_seq_one_letter_code
_entity_poly.pdbx_strand_id
1 'polypeptide(L)'
;MQSQNVPDPCAVLCLEELEKQARRLANSTKTTIAAGNSVVLFTMLVLEEVLEQLAVDPITNLTSIIAVSNSIANLNDSIQFDP
;
A
#
# COMPACT_ATOMS: atom_id res chain seq x y z
N MET A 1 -17.40 16.86 -31.27
CA MET A 1 -16.04 16.45 -30.84
C MET A 1 -15.79 17.05 -29.46
N GLN A 2 -16.14 16.31 -28.40
CA GLN A 2 -15.74 16.66 -27.04
C GLN A 2 -14.63 15.68 -26.67
N SER A 3 -13.40 16.18 -26.69
CA SER A 3 -12.24 15.47 -26.15
C SER A 3 -12.41 15.43 -24.64
N GLN A 4 -12.94 14.33 -24.12
CA GLN A 4 -12.96 14.09 -22.68
C GLN A 4 -11.50 13.95 -22.24
N ASN A 5 -11.08 14.78 -21.27
CA ASN A 5 -9.83 14.63 -20.54
C ASN A 5 -9.79 13.20 -19.97
N VAL A 6 -9.09 12.30 -20.64
CA VAL A 6 -8.75 10.99 -20.08
C VAL A 6 -7.59 11.24 -19.12
N PRO A 7 -7.76 11.05 -17.80
CA PRO A 7 -6.64 11.09 -16.88
C PRO A 7 -5.64 10.03 -17.33
N ASP A 8 -4.36 10.38 -17.34
CA ASP A 8 -3.27 9.44 -17.62
C ASP A 8 -3.44 8.20 -16.72
N PRO A 9 -3.63 6.99 -17.27
CA PRO A 9 -4.06 5.80 -16.52
C PRO A 9 -3.04 5.26 -15.50
N CYS A 10 -1.87 5.88 -15.36
CA CYS A 10 -0.77 5.38 -14.52
C CYS A 10 -0.62 6.04 -13.13
N ALA A 11 -1.48 6.97 -12.67
CA ALA A 11 -1.09 7.82 -11.52
C ALA A 11 -2.19 8.24 -10.51
N VAL A 12 -3.30 7.51 -10.37
CA VAL A 12 -4.27 7.80 -9.29
C VAL A 12 -4.31 6.67 -8.29
N LEU A 13 -3.59 6.87 -7.18
CA LEU A 13 -3.65 6.04 -5.98
C LEU A 13 -5.11 6.05 -5.48
N CYS A 14 -5.83 4.94 -5.67
CA CYS A 14 -7.24 4.84 -5.27
C CYS A 14 -7.34 4.54 -3.76
N LEU A 15 -7.11 5.57 -2.95
CA LEU A 15 -7.02 5.45 -1.48
C LEU A 15 -8.24 4.75 -0.85
N GLU A 16 -9.44 4.97 -1.39
CA GLU A 16 -10.66 4.33 -0.89
C GLU A 16 -10.64 2.81 -1.09
N GLU A 17 -10.12 2.32 -2.22
CA GLU A 17 -10.03 0.89 -2.49
C GLU A 17 -8.93 0.23 -1.66
N LEU A 18 -7.78 0.91 -1.48
CA LEU A 18 -6.72 0.42 -0.60
C LEU A 18 -7.19 0.35 0.86
N GLU A 19 -7.98 1.33 1.32
CA GLU A 19 -8.57 1.30 2.66
C GLU A 19 -9.53 0.11 2.81
N LYS A 20 -10.41 -0.13 1.83
CA LYS A 20 -11.32 -1.28 1.84
C LYS A 20 -10.57 -2.60 1.86
N GLN A 21 -9.50 -2.73 1.08
CA GLN A 21 -8.65 -3.92 1.07
C GLN A 21 -7.96 -4.13 2.41
N ALA A 22 -7.34 -3.09 2.98
CA ALA A 22 -6.66 -3.16 4.27
C ALA A 22 -7.60 -3.61 5.40
N ARG A 23 -8.81 -3.05 5.47
CA ARG A 23 -9.82 -3.45 6.46
C ARG A 23 -10.23 -4.92 6.32
N ARG A 24 -10.31 -5.43 5.09
CA ARG A 24 -10.62 -6.85 4.82
C ARG A 24 -9.48 -7.78 5.23
N LEU A 25 -8.24 -7.37 4.98
CA LEU A 25 -7.03 -8.14 5.28
C LEU A 25 -6.72 -8.17 6.78
N ALA A 26 -7.04 -7.11 7.51
CA ALA A 26 -6.76 -6.98 8.94
C ALA A 26 -7.62 -7.84 9.86
N ASN A 27 -8.44 -8.75 9.31
CA ASN A 27 -9.47 -9.50 10.01
C ASN A 27 -8.95 -10.15 11.31
N SER A 28 -9.59 -9.82 12.43
CA SER A 28 -9.28 -10.33 13.77
C SER A 28 -10.53 -10.29 14.64
N THR A 29 -10.62 -11.21 15.60
CA THR A 29 -11.69 -11.24 16.60
C THR A 29 -11.59 -10.11 17.62
N LYS A 30 -10.39 -9.53 17.79
CA LYS A 30 -10.15 -8.39 18.68
C LYS A 30 -10.13 -7.09 17.89
N THR A 31 -11.11 -6.22 18.13
CA THR A 31 -11.28 -4.95 17.40
C THR A 31 -10.02 -4.07 17.43
N THR A 32 -9.29 -4.02 18.55
CA THR A 32 -8.06 -3.23 18.66
C THR A 32 -6.94 -3.78 17.76
N ILE A 33 -6.80 -5.12 17.67
CA ILE A 33 -5.83 -5.76 16.76
C ILE A 33 -6.24 -5.51 15.31
N ALA A 34 -7.51 -5.71 14.99
CA ALA A 34 -8.04 -5.45 13.65
C ALA A 34 -7.82 -4.00 13.20
N ALA A 35 -8.05 -3.03 14.10
CA ALA A 35 -7.82 -1.62 13.80
C ALA A 35 -6.33 -1.31 13.58
N GLY A 36 -5.45 -1.81 14.45
CA GLY A 36 -3.99 -1.63 14.31
C GLY A 36 -3.46 -2.24 13.01
N ASN A 37 -3.82 -3.50 12.74
CA ASN A 37 -3.46 -4.19 11.50
C ASN A 37 -4.01 -3.47 10.27
N SER A 38 -5.22 -2.89 10.32
CA SER A 38 -5.78 -2.13 9.19
C SER A 38 -4.91 -0.94 8.81
N VAL A 39 -4.36 -0.21 9.78
CA VAL A 39 -3.47 0.93 9.52
C VAL A 39 -2.14 0.46 8.92
N VAL A 40 -1.57 -0.61 9.47
CA VAL A 40 -0.33 -1.20 8.96
C VAL A 40 -0.49 -1.67 7.52
N LEU A 41 -1.53 -2.47 7.25
CA LEU A 41 -1.82 -3.02 5.92
C LEU A 41 -2.16 -1.92 4.91
N PHE A 42 -2.92 -0.91 5.30
CA PHE A 42 -3.19 0.24 4.44
C PHE A 42 -1.89 0.96 4.05
N THR A 43 -0.99 1.17 5.01
CA THR A 43 0.31 1.81 4.75
C THR A 43 1.16 0.95 3.83
N MET A 44 1.18 -0.38 4.02
CA MET A 44 1.88 -1.30 3.13
C MET A 44 1.35 -1.23 1.69
N LEU A 45 0.03 -1.26 1.51
CA LEU A 45 -0.59 -1.15 0.18
C LEU A 45 -0.24 0.17 -0.53
N VAL A 46 -0.22 1.30 0.21
CA VAL A 46 0.23 2.58 -0.34
C VAL A 46 1.71 2.52 -0.76
N LEU A 47 2.56 1.86 0.03
CA LEU A 47 3.98 1.70 -0.30
C LEU A 47 4.20 0.76 -1.50
N GLU A 48 3.35 -0.25 -1.69
CA GLU A 48 3.37 -1.11 -2.88
C GLU A 48 3.05 -0.33 -4.17
N GLU A 49 2.08 0.57 -4.14
CA GLU A 49 1.77 1.49 -5.26
C GLU A 49 2.95 2.44 -5.56
N VAL A 50 3.64 2.92 -4.51
CA VAL A 50 4.87 3.72 -4.69
C VAL A 50 5.98 2.87 -5.30
N LEU A 51 6.11 1.61 -4.89
CA LEU A 51 7.10 0.68 -5.43
C LEU A 51 6.85 0.42 -6.92
N GLU A 52 5.58 0.26 -7.33
CA GLU A 52 5.18 0.12 -8.72
C GLU A 52 5.61 1.33 -9.57
N GLN A 53 5.39 2.54 -9.07
CA GLN A 53 5.83 3.77 -9.74
C GLN A 53 7.37 3.85 -9.87
N LEU A 54 8.10 3.46 -8.82
CA LEU A 54 9.56 3.46 -8.84
C LEU A 54 10.14 2.40 -9.78
N ALA A 55 9.43 1.27 -9.95
CA ALA A 55 9.84 0.15 -10.78
C ALA A 55 9.84 0.47 -12.28
N VAL A 56 9.26 1.60 -12.71
CA VAL A 56 9.33 2.08 -14.10
C VAL A 56 10.78 2.38 -14.52
N ASP A 57 11.61 2.87 -13.60
CA ASP A 57 13.06 3.04 -13.81
C ASP A 57 13.86 2.52 -12.59
N PRO A 58 14.06 1.19 -12.51
CA PRO A 58 14.59 0.56 -11.31
C PRO A 58 16.09 0.83 -11.10
N ILE A 59 16.83 1.17 -12.16
CA ILE A 59 18.26 1.48 -12.05
C ILE A 59 18.42 2.84 -11.39
N THR A 60 17.68 3.84 -11.85
CA THR A 60 17.69 5.19 -11.25
C THR A 60 17.10 5.18 -9.84
N ASN A 61 16.08 4.36 -9.59
CA ASN A 61 15.35 4.35 -8.33
C ASN A 61 15.78 3.27 -7.33
N LEU A 62 16.88 2.55 -7.58
CA LEU A 62 17.28 1.37 -6.78
C LEU A 62 17.32 1.65 -5.28
N THR A 63 17.90 2.77 -4.86
CA THR A 63 17.97 3.17 -3.44
C THR A 63 16.58 3.35 -2.84
N SER A 64 15.67 4.01 -3.56
CA SER A 64 14.29 4.23 -3.12
C SER A 64 13.52 2.92 -3.05
N ILE A 65 13.70 2.03 -4.03
CA ILE A 65 13.08 0.70 -4.04
C ILE A 65 13.51 -0.09 -2.81
N ILE A 66 14.81 -0.12 -2.50
CA ILE A 66 15.33 -0.80 -1.30
C ILE A 66 14.75 -0.19 -0.02
N ALA A 67 14.68 1.14 0.09
CA ALA A 67 14.13 1.82 1.26
C ALA A 67 12.63 1.52 1.46
N VAL A 68 11.84 1.55 0.39
CA VAL A 68 10.41 1.22 0.43
C VAL A 68 10.21 -0.25 0.79
N SER A 69 10.99 -1.15 0.17
CA SER A 69 10.93 -2.59 0.46
C SER A 69 11.22 -2.90 1.92
N ASN A 70 12.25 -2.27 2.50
CA ASN A 70 12.56 -2.41 3.92
C ASN A 70 11.46 -1.84 4.82
N SER A 71 10.82 -0.74 4.40
CA SER A 71 9.69 -0.16 5.16
C SER A 71 8.50 -1.11 5.18
N ILE A 72 8.18 -1.76 4.06
CA ILE A 72 7.13 -2.79 3.98
C ILE A 72 7.47 -3.97 4.89
N ALA A 73 8.72 -4.46 4.86
CA ALA A 73 9.15 -5.56 5.73
C ALA A 73 9.00 -5.21 7.23
N ASN A 74 9.44 -4.02 7.64
CA ASN A 74 9.31 -3.55 9.02
C ASN A 74 7.84 -3.39 9.45
N LEU A 75 6.97 -2.93 8.55
CA LEU A 75 5.53 -2.84 8.80
C LEU A 75 4.91 -4.24 8.95
N ASN A 76 5.30 -5.19 8.10
CA ASN A 76 4.83 -6.58 8.18
C ASN A 76 5.14 -7.21 9.54
N ASP A 77 6.32 -6.95 10.10
CA ASP A 77 6.71 -7.43 11.44
C ASP A 77 5.83 -6.87 12.57
N SER A 78 5.10 -5.78 12.31
CA SER A 78 4.17 -5.17 13.27
C SER A 78 2.76 -5.76 13.23
N ILE A 79 2.46 -6.65 12.28
CA ILE A 79 1.15 -7.31 12.17
C ILE A 79 0.99 -8.29 13.34
N GLN A 80 -0.12 -8.14 14.07
CA GLN A 80 -0.45 -9.01 15.19
C GLN A 80 -1.50 -10.05 14.78
N PHE A 81 -1.23 -11.31 15.06
CA PHE A 81 -2.19 -12.39 14.89
C PHE A 81 -2.93 -12.65 16.20
N ASP A 82 -4.21 -12.96 16.12
CA ASP A 82 -4.91 -13.54 17.26
C ASP A 82 -4.30 -14.93 17.55
N PRO A 83 -3.98 -15.26 18.81
CA PRO A 83 -3.65 -16.62 19.20
C PRO A 83 -4.84 -17.57 19.08
#